data_AF-U1N0D4-F1
#
_entry.id   AF-U1N0D4-F1
#
_cell.length_a   1.000
_cell.length_b   1.000
_cell.length_c   1.000
_cell.angle_alpha   90.00
_cell.angle_beta   90.00
_cell.angle_gamma   90.00
#
_symmetry.space_group_name_H-M   'P 1'
#
loop_
_entity.id
_entity.type
_entity.pdbx_description
1 polymer ?
#
loop_
_entity_poly.entity_id
_entity_poly.type
_entity_poly.pdbx_seq_one_letter_code
_entity_poly.pdbx_strand_id
1 'polypeptide(L)'
;MEPLNRLATELIDEAIDFADELAIDVYTLEGDAAVVDFGVDVPGATEAGLLLAEIQTAGLATIQTAVADAGGRPRTHVELSTDHPALALLCASKGGWELSVDGFEGLGSGPARALSPKSRSTSRRATARLPTSRC
;
A
#
# COMPACT_ATOMS: atom_id res chain seq x y z
N MET A 1 2.12 -0.65 19.48
CA MET A 1 2.47 -0.58 18.04
C MET A 1 1.33 0.18 17.43
N GLU A 2 1.62 1.28 16.73
CA GLU A 2 0.59 1.96 15.95
C GLU A 2 0.02 0.93 14.97
N PRO A 3 -1.31 0.71 14.92
CA PRO A 3 -1.87 -0.29 14.02
C PRO A 3 -1.47 0.08 12.59
N LEU A 4 -1.10 -0.91 11.77
CA LEU A 4 -0.65 -0.70 10.38
C LEU A 4 -1.59 0.23 9.59
N ASN A 5 -2.88 0.18 9.91
CA ASN A 5 -3.89 1.03 9.30
C ASN A 5 -3.72 2.51 9.67
N ARG A 6 -3.38 2.84 10.91
CA ARG A 6 -3.20 4.24 11.32
C ARG A 6 -1.99 4.88 10.66
N LEU A 7 -0.86 4.16 10.57
CA LEU A 7 0.32 4.64 9.83
C LEU A 7 -0.02 4.91 8.36
N ALA A 8 -0.82 4.03 7.74
CA ALA A 8 -1.23 4.21 6.37
C ALA A 8 -2.30 5.31 6.20
N THR A 9 -3.14 5.55 7.20
CA THR A 9 -4.10 6.68 7.15
C THR A 9 -3.37 8.01 7.09
N GLU A 10 -2.29 8.19 7.86
CA GLU A 10 -1.47 9.42 7.79
C GLU A 10 -0.92 9.66 6.37
N LEU A 11 -0.45 8.60 5.69
CA LEU A 11 0.02 8.68 4.30
C LEU A 11 -1.12 8.92 3.29
N ILE A 12 -2.32 8.42 3.56
CA ILE A 12 -3.51 8.68 2.72
C ILE A 12 -3.96 10.12 2.89
N ASP A 13 -3.94 10.66 4.11
CA ASP A 13 -4.25 12.07 4.36
C ASP A 13 -3.28 12.98 3.59
N GLU A 14 -1.98 12.66 3.59
CA GLU A 14 -0.99 13.35 2.76
C GLU A 14 -1.29 13.23 1.26
N ALA A 15 -1.67 12.03 0.78
CA ALA A 15 -2.05 11.85 -0.62
C ALA A 15 -3.24 12.74 -1.02
N ILE A 16 -4.24 12.85 -0.14
CA ILE A 16 -5.42 13.68 -0.36
C ILE A 16 -5.04 15.17 -0.36
N ASP A 17 -4.20 15.60 0.58
CA ASP A 17 -3.75 16.99 0.69
C ASP A 17 -2.93 17.46 -0.54
N PHE A 18 -2.23 16.54 -1.22
CA PHE A 18 -1.40 16.81 -2.40
C PHE A 18 -1.96 16.18 -3.69
N ALA A 19 -3.27 15.99 -3.78
CA ALA A 19 -3.88 15.23 -4.89
C ALA A 19 -3.55 15.83 -6.27
N ASP A 20 -3.62 17.16 -6.40
CA ASP A 20 -3.32 17.88 -7.65
C ASP A 20 -1.85 17.70 -8.05
N GLU A 21 -0.91 17.82 -7.11
CA GLU A 21 0.53 17.66 -7.34
C GLU A 21 0.91 16.23 -7.71
N LEU A 22 0.18 15.25 -7.19
CA LEU A 22 0.37 13.83 -7.46
C LEU A 22 -0.36 13.35 -8.73
N ALA A 23 -1.16 14.23 -9.36
CA ALA A 23 -2.02 13.89 -10.49
C ALA A 23 -2.97 12.71 -10.19
N ILE A 24 -3.53 12.71 -8.97
CA ILE A 24 -4.53 11.74 -8.50
C ILE A 24 -5.87 12.44 -8.26
N ASP A 25 -6.96 11.69 -8.15
CA ASP A 25 -8.29 12.23 -7.85
C ASP A 25 -8.88 11.64 -6.56
N VAL A 26 -9.76 12.37 -5.90
CA VAL A 26 -10.36 11.98 -4.61
C VAL A 26 -11.89 12.05 -4.71
N TYR A 27 -12.52 10.89 -4.56
CA TYR A 27 -13.97 10.74 -4.54
C TYR A 27 -14.45 10.43 -3.13
N THR A 28 -15.26 11.31 -2.56
CA THR A 28 -15.97 11.02 -1.30
C THR A 28 -17.20 10.16 -1.59
N LEU A 29 -17.38 9.10 -0.80
CA LEU A 29 -18.53 8.21 -0.88
C LEU A 29 -19.54 8.51 0.24
N GLU A 30 -20.68 7.83 0.23
CA GLU A 30 -21.62 7.91 1.35
C GLU A 30 -20.95 7.46 2.66
N GLY A 31 -21.11 8.27 3.72
CA GLY A 31 -20.45 8.07 5.01
C GLY A 31 -19.07 8.72 5.07
N ASP A 32 -18.14 8.09 5.78
CA ASP A 32 -16.76 8.57 5.97
C ASP A 32 -15.74 7.84 5.06
N ALA A 33 -16.21 7.21 3.99
CA ALA A 33 -15.37 6.48 3.05
C ALA A 33 -14.92 7.38 1.89
N ALA A 34 -13.70 7.15 1.41
CA ALA A 34 -13.15 7.81 0.24
C ALA A 34 -12.52 6.79 -0.72
N VAL A 35 -12.55 7.11 -2.02
CA VAL A 35 -11.79 6.45 -3.08
C VAL A 35 -10.77 7.44 -3.60
N VAL A 36 -9.49 7.05 -3.55
CA VAL A 36 -8.41 7.82 -4.14
C VAL A 36 -7.99 7.11 -5.42
N ASP A 37 -8.17 7.76 -6.56
CA ASP A 37 -7.80 7.23 -7.86
C ASP A 37 -6.36 7.59 -8.21
N PHE A 38 -5.50 6.57 -8.21
CA PHE A 38 -4.09 6.68 -8.55
C PHE A 38 -3.78 6.46 -10.04
N GLY A 39 -4.78 6.14 -10.89
CA GLY A 39 -4.47 5.85 -12.31
C GLY A 39 -5.56 5.23 -13.18
N VAL A 40 -6.84 5.23 -12.78
CA VAL A 40 -7.96 4.67 -13.55
C VAL A 40 -8.50 5.70 -14.52
N ASP A 41 -8.99 6.83 -14.00
CA ASP A 41 -9.54 7.95 -14.76
C ASP A 41 -8.55 9.13 -14.88
N VAL A 42 -7.51 9.14 -14.04
CA VAL A 42 -6.39 10.08 -14.07
C VAL A 42 -5.09 9.42 -14.52
N PRO A 43 -4.11 10.18 -15.05
CA PRO A 43 -2.83 9.60 -15.49
C PRO A 43 -1.95 9.09 -14.34
N GLY A 44 -2.11 9.65 -13.13
CA GLY A 44 -1.17 9.43 -12.03
C GLY A 44 0.21 10.05 -12.30
N ALA A 45 1.16 9.73 -11.44
CA ALA A 45 2.56 10.13 -11.57
C ALA A 45 3.49 9.10 -10.92
N THR A 46 4.80 9.21 -11.20
CA THR A 46 5.80 8.35 -10.53
C THR A 46 5.74 8.51 -9.01
N GLU A 47 5.69 9.74 -8.50
CA GLU A 47 5.60 10.01 -7.06
C GLU A 47 4.31 9.45 -6.45
N ALA A 48 3.17 9.56 -7.15
CA ALA A 48 1.91 8.93 -6.72
C ALA A 48 2.04 7.40 -6.61
N GLY A 49 2.76 6.78 -7.54
CA GLY A 49 3.07 5.36 -7.49
C GLY A 49 3.98 4.97 -6.32
N LEU A 50 4.97 5.81 -5.98
CA LEU A 50 5.82 5.60 -4.80
C LEU A 50 5.00 5.70 -3.52
N LEU A 51 4.20 6.76 -3.38
CA LEU A 51 3.32 6.94 -2.22
C LEU A 51 2.31 5.81 -2.07
N LEU A 52 1.70 5.35 -3.17
CA LEU A 52 0.80 4.18 -3.16
C LEU A 52 1.51 2.92 -2.66
N ALA A 53 2.76 2.69 -3.09
CA ALA A 53 3.55 1.56 -2.62
C ALA A 53 3.90 1.71 -1.13
N GLU A 54 4.18 2.92 -0.64
CA GLU A 54 4.44 3.18 0.78
C GLU A 54 3.19 2.93 1.63
N ILE A 55 2.02 3.42 1.19
CA ILE A 55 0.70 3.14 1.79
C ILE A 55 0.48 1.63 1.88
N GLN A 56 0.74 0.87 0.81
CA GLN A 56 0.60 -0.58 0.80
C GLN A 56 1.50 -1.29 1.82
N THR A 57 2.65 -0.71 2.15
CA THR A 57 3.57 -1.23 3.18
C THR A 57 3.31 -0.69 4.58
N ALA A 58 2.25 0.11 4.78
CA ALA A 58 1.96 0.84 6.01
C ALA A 58 3.10 1.81 6.45
N GLY A 59 3.83 2.37 5.49
CA GLY A 59 5.00 3.22 5.77
C GLY A 59 6.18 2.46 6.41
N LEU A 60 6.17 1.12 6.40
CA LEU A 60 7.25 0.31 6.97
C LEU A 60 8.36 0.00 5.97
N ALA A 61 8.27 0.53 4.75
CA ALA A 61 9.32 0.45 3.75
C ALA A 61 9.66 1.86 3.24
N THR A 62 10.93 2.12 2.98
CA THR A 62 11.38 3.29 2.24
C THR A 62 11.42 2.93 0.77
N ILE A 63 10.75 3.73 -0.06
CA ILE A 63 10.59 3.45 -1.49
C ILE A 63 11.09 4.66 -2.28
N GLN A 64 12.03 4.43 -3.19
CA GLN A 64 12.66 5.50 -3.96
C GLN A 64 12.88 5.08 -5.40
N THR A 65 13.10 6.05 -6.28
CA THR A 65 13.56 5.75 -7.65
C THR A 65 15.04 6.07 -7.82
N ALA A 66 15.69 5.29 -8.66
CA ALA A 66 17.02 5.58 -9.15
C ALA A 66 17.09 5.24 -10.64
N VAL A 67 18.09 5.80 -11.32
CA VAL A 67 18.39 5.48 -12.72
C VAL A 67 19.65 4.64 -12.75
N ALA A 68 19.55 3.44 -13.33
CA ALA A 68 20.68 2.56 -13.54
C ALA A 68 20.74 2.09 -15.01
N ASP A 69 21.92 1.65 -15.44
CA ASP A 69 22.05 0.97 -16.72
C ASP A 69 21.43 -0.44 -16.63
N ALA A 70 20.51 -0.73 -17.53
CA ALA A 70 19.94 -2.06 -17.70
C ALA A 70 20.10 -2.49 -19.17
N GLY A 71 21.22 -3.16 -19.46
CA GLY A 71 21.53 -3.68 -20.79
C GLY A 71 21.97 -2.59 -21.77
N GLY A 72 22.83 -1.66 -21.33
CA GLY A 72 23.34 -0.56 -22.15
C GLY A 72 22.33 0.56 -22.37
N ARG A 73 21.27 0.63 -21.56
CA ARG A 73 20.22 1.64 -21.63
C ARG A 73 19.88 2.15 -20.23
N PRO A 74 19.82 3.47 -20.02
CA PRO A 74 19.37 4.02 -18.74
C PRO A 74 17.90 3.67 -18.53
N ARG A 75 17.59 3.10 -17.36
CA ARG A 75 16.24 2.76 -16.92
C ARG A 75 16.03 3.25 -15.50
N THR A 76 14.84 3.79 -15.25
CA THR A 76 14.36 4.03 -13.89
C THR A 76 13.96 2.70 -13.27
N HIS A 77 14.40 2.46 -12.03
CA HIS A 77 13.95 1.35 -11.20
C HIS A 77 13.49 1.87 -9.84
N VAL A 78 12.73 1.04 -9.13
CA VAL A 78 12.30 1.30 -7.76
C VAL A 78 13.20 0.53 -6.81
N GLU A 79 13.73 1.21 -5.81
CA GLU A 79 14.45 0.63 -4.69
C GLU A 79 13.51 0.59 -3.48
N LEU A 80 13.43 -0.57 -2.83
CA LEU A 80 12.64 -0.77 -1.63
C LEU A 80 13.54 -1.37 -0.56
N SER A 81 13.53 -0.77 0.63
CA SER A 81 14.19 -1.32 1.82
C SER A 81 13.24 -1.33 3.01
N THR A 82 13.33 -2.36 3.85
CA THR A 82 12.50 -2.49 5.06
C THR A 82 13.17 -3.38 6.09
N ASP A 83 13.14 -2.94 7.36
CA ASP A 83 13.52 -3.75 8.53
C ASP A 83 12.35 -4.57 9.09
N HIS A 84 11.18 -4.47 8.45
CA HIS A 84 9.94 -5.12 8.88
C HIS A 84 9.30 -5.96 7.77
N PRO A 85 10.04 -6.85 7.07
CA PRO A 85 9.54 -7.52 5.87
C PRO A 85 8.28 -8.35 6.10
N ALA A 86 8.14 -8.99 7.27
CA ALA A 86 6.93 -9.74 7.61
C ALA A 86 5.69 -8.84 7.71
N LEU A 87 5.82 -7.66 8.31
CA LEU A 87 4.71 -6.72 8.47
C LEU A 87 4.44 -5.97 7.16
N ALA A 88 5.48 -5.36 6.59
CA ALA A 88 5.41 -4.55 5.38
C ALA A 88 4.94 -5.37 4.17
N LEU A 89 5.53 -6.54 3.93
CA LEU A 89 5.34 -7.27 2.67
C LEU A 89 4.27 -8.37 2.77
N LEU A 90 4.18 -9.08 3.89
CA LEU A 90 3.25 -10.22 4.02
C LEU A 90 1.91 -9.82 4.64
N CYS A 91 1.95 -9.07 5.74
CA CYS A 91 0.74 -8.64 6.44
C CYS A 91 0.05 -7.48 5.72
N ALA A 92 0.81 -6.52 5.17
CA ALA A 92 0.27 -5.37 4.46
C ALA A 92 0.28 -5.57 2.93
N SER A 93 1.41 -5.34 2.24
CA SER A 93 1.39 -5.08 0.78
C SER A 93 0.96 -6.24 -0.11
N LYS A 94 1.08 -7.49 0.33
CA LYS A 94 0.66 -8.66 -0.46
C LYS A 94 -0.78 -8.53 -0.96
N GLY A 95 -0.97 -8.63 -2.28
CA GLY A 95 -2.28 -8.76 -2.93
C GLY A 95 -2.87 -10.14 -2.73
N GLY A 96 -3.40 -10.39 -1.53
CA GLY A 96 -3.86 -11.71 -1.09
C GLY A 96 -5.27 -11.72 -0.52
N TRP A 97 -6.01 -10.63 -0.64
CA TRP A 97 -7.42 -10.58 -0.26
C TRP A 97 -8.29 -10.54 -1.51
N GLU A 98 -8.92 -11.67 -1.84
CA GLU A 98 -9.89 -11.72 -2.93
C GLU A 98 -11.15 -10.93 -2.57
N LEU A 99 -11.48 -9.95 -3.43
CA LEU A 99 -12.68 -9.13 -3.38
C LEU A 99 -13.60 -9.56 -4.51
N SER A 100 -14.85 -9.89 -4.17
CA SER A 100 -15.91 -10.19 -5.11
C SER A 100 -17.20 -9.59 -4.56
N VAL A 101 -17.66 -8.50 -5.17
CA VAL A 101 -18.83 -7.72 -4.74
C VAL A 101 -19.51 -7.16 -5.99
N ASP A 102 -20.80 -7.43 -6.17
CA ASP A 102 -21.67 -6.80 -7.19
C ASP A 102 -21.05 -6.67 -8.59
N GLY A 103 -20.40 -7.73 -9.06
CA GLY A 103 -19.78 -7.78 -10.40
C GLY A 103 -18.36 -7.21 -10.48
N PHE A 104 -17.82 -6.66 -9.39
CA PHE A 104 -16.41 -6.34 -9.24
C PHE A 104 -15.62 -7.55 -8.75
N GLU A 105 -14.50 -7.83 -9.40
CA GLU A 105 -13.51 -8.81 -8.97
C GLU A 105 -12.13 -8.16 -8.90
N GLY A 106 -11.40 -8.41 -7.82
CA GLY A 106 -10.06 -7.85 -7.65
C GLY A 106 -9.28 -8.44 -6.49
N LEU A 107 -7.98 -8.10 -6.46
CA LEU A 107 -7.08 -8.45 -5.36
C LEU A 107 -6.82 -7.22 -4.51
N GLY A 108 -7.31 -7.28 -3.27
CA GLY A 108 -7.00 -6.32 -2.22
C GLY A 108 -5.59 -6.55 -1.66
N SER A 109 -4.85 -5.46 -1.57
CA SER A 109 -3.55 -5.31 -0.91
C SER A 109 -3.65 -4.36 0.28
N GLY A 110 -2.59 -4.28 1.06
CA GLY A 110 -2.41 -3.20 2.04
C GLY A 110 -2.90 -3.51 3.47
N PRO A 111 -2.82 -2.52 4.35
CA PRO A 111 -2.92 -2.69 5.81
C PRO A 111 -4.27 -3.20 6.33
N ALA A 112 -5.36 -2.95 5.59
CA ALA A 112 -6.69 -3.45 5.93
C ALA A 112 -6.74 -4.99 6.02
N ARG A 113 -5.84 -5.67 5.31
CA ARG A 113 -5.66 -7.13 5.40
C ARG A 113 -5.27 -7.60 6.79
N ALA A 114 -4.66 -6.77 7.63
CA ALA A 114 -4.36 -7.15 9.01
C ALA A 114 -5.65 -7.30 9.85
N LEU A 115 -6.73 -6.59 9.49
CA LEU A 115 -8.01 -6.62 10.18
C LEU A 115 -8.94 -7.69 9.58
N SER A 116 -8.79 -8.01 8.30
CA SER A 116 -9.66 -8.97 7.60
C SER A 116 -9.48 -10.42 8.13
N PRO A 117 -10.56 -11.13 8.47
CA PRO A 117 -10.51 -12.54 8.88
C PRO A 117 -9.91 -13.45 7.80
N LYS A 118 -10.10 -13.12 6.52
CA LYS A 118 -9.69 -13.95 5.37
C LYS A 118 -8.16 -14.02 5.22
N SER A 119 -7.45 -12.95 5.58
CA SER A 119 -5.99 -12.85 5.50
C SER A 119 -5.27 -13.24 6.80
N ARG A 120 -6.01 -13.49 7.89
CA ARG A 120 -5.49 -13.76 9.25
C ARG A 120 -4.48 -14.91 9.31
N SER A 121 -4.65 -15.95 8.51
CA SER A 121 -3.73 -17.11 8.48
C SER A 121 -2.34 -16.76 7.92
N THR A 122 -2.27 -15.80 6.99
CA THR A 122 -1.01 -15.30 6.45
C THR A 122 -0.32 -14.44 7.49
N SER A 123 -1.03 -13.50 8.10
CA SER A 123 -0.48 -12.62 9.13
C SER A 123 0.03 -13.43 10.33
N ARG A 124 -0.73 -14.41 10.82
CA ARG A 124 -0.30 -15.30 11.91
C ARG A 124 0.98 -16.06 11.61
N ARG A 125 1.15 -16.56 10.38
CA ARG A 125 2.38 -17.26 9.98
C ARG A 125 3.56 -16.30 9.83
N ALA A 126 3.33 -15.15 9.20
CA ALA A 126 4.33 -14.10 9.02
C ALA A 126 4.85 -13.57 10.36
N THR A 127 3.99 -13.47 11.37
CA THR A 127 4.35 -12.95 12.69
C THR A 127 4.57 -14.03 13.75
N ALA A 128 4.55 -15.32 13.40
CA ALA A 128 4.64 -16.44 14.35
C ALA A 128 5.92 -16.44 15.22
N ARG A 129 7.00 -15.83 14.71
CA ARG A 129 8.29 -15.69 15.42
C ARG A 129 8.50 -14.30 16.00
N LEU A 130 7.58 -13.37 15.76
CA LEU A 130 7.60 -12.07 16.41
C LEU A 130 7.01 -12.23 17.82
N PRO A 131 7.53 -11.53 18.84
CA PRO A 131 6.99 -11.58 20.18
C PRO A 131 5.48 -11.29 20.15
N THR A 132 4.70 -12.21 20.75
CA THR A 132 3.26 -12.49 20.53
C THR A 132 2.28 -11.42 21.03
N SER A 133 2.63 -10.13 20.95
CA SER A 133 1.77 -9.00 21.33
C SER A 133 1.50 -8.02 20.19
N ARG A 134 1.74 -8.42 18.92
CA ARG A 134 2.03 -7.48 17.81
C ARG A 134 1.25 -7.72 16.51
N CYS A 135 -0.05 -7.98 16.59
CA CYS A 135 -1.01 -7.77 15.50
C CYS A 135 -2.28 -7.18 16.09
#